data_AF-A0A4Z0V716-F1
#
_entry.id   AF-A0A4Z0V716-F1
#
_cell.length_a   1.000
_cell.length_b   1.000
_cell.length_c   1.000
_cell.angle_alpha   90.00
_cell.angle_beta   90.00
_cell.angle_gamma   90.00
#
_symmetry.space_group_name_H-M   'P 1'
#
loop_
_entity.id
_entity.type
_entity.pdbx_description
1 polymer ?
#
loop_
_entity_poly.entity_id
_entity_poly.type
_entity_poly.pdbx_seq_one_letter_code
_entity_poly.pdbx_strand_id
1 'polypeptide(L)' 'MENLNVKQLVELEEVAAATQAQLQQASNTIAKVYPNREASLVKTKIEEAMMWLDKYQAGVCIDLANKTCR' A
#
# COMPACT_ATOMS: atom_id res chain seq x y z
N MET A 1 1.66 17.08 5.87
CA MET A 1 2.20 16.46 4.64
C MET A 1 2.97 17.54 3.91
N GLU A 2 4.18 17.23 3.45
CA GLU A 2 4.98 18.15 2.63
C GLU A 2 4.16 18.62 1.42
N ASN A 3 4.38 19.84 0.93
CA ASN A 3 3.62 20.41 -0.17
C ASN A 3 4.09 19.82 -1.52
N LEU A 4 3.77 18.55 -1.75
CA LEU A 4 4.15 17.79 -2.95
C LEU A 4 3.44 18.35 -4.18
N ASN A 5 4.14 18.43 -5.31
CA ASN A 5 3.52 18.82 -6.59
C ASN A 5 2.73 17.65 -7.20
N VAL A 6 1.93 17.92 -8.25
CA VAL A 6 1.08 16.90 -8.89
C VAL A 6 1.90 15.71 -9.39
N LYS A 7 3.08 15.94 -9.98
CA LYS A 7 3.94 14.87 -10.48
C LYS A 7 4.40 13.94 -9.35
N GLN A 8 4.82 14.50 -8.23
CA GLN A 8 5.22 13.72 -7.04
C GLN A 8 4.06 12.93 -6.45
N LEU A 9 2.84 13.48 -6.45
CA LEU A 9 1.65 12.77 -5.98
C LEU A 9 1.29 11.61 -6.91
N VAL A 10 1.41 11.78 -8.23
CA VAL A 10 1.21 10.69 -9.21
C VAL A 10 2.25 9.59 -9.00
N GLU A 11 3.53 9.94 -8.88
CA GLU A 11 4.60 8.96 -8.63
C GLU A 11 4.35 8.17 -7.33
N LEU A 12 3.88 8.83 -6.27
CA LEU A 12 3.53 8.15 -5.01
C LEU A 12 2.33 7.22 -5.17
N GLU A 13 1.33 7.59 -5.96
CA GLU A 13 0.17 6.74 -6.23
C GLU A 13 0.59 5.48 -7.00
N GLU A 14 1.42 5.63 -8.04
CA GLU A 14 1.95 4.51 -8.82
C GLU A 14 2.76 3.55 -7.95
N VAL A 15 3.64 4.08 -7.08
CA VAL A 15 4.43 3.29 -6.14
C VAL A 15 3.54 2.59 -5.13
N ALA A 16 2.51 3.26 -4.61
CA ALA A 16 1.57 2.65 -3.67
C ALA A 16 0.79 1.50 -4.33
N ALA A 17 0.27 1.69 -5.54
CA ALA A 17 -0.44 0.66 -6.29
C ALA A 17 0.46 -0.56 -6.58
N ALA A 18 1.69 -0.33 -7.03
CA ALA A 18 2.66 -1.40 -7.27
C ALA A 18 3.01 -2.16 -5.99
N THR A 19 3.22 -1.46 -4.88
CA THR A 19 3.53 -2.06 -3.58
C THR A 19 2.36 -2.89 -3.06
N GLN A 20 1.11 -2.41 -3.21
CA GLN A 20 -0.08 -3.16 -2.83
C GLN A 20 -0.19 -4.48 -3.59
N ALA A 21 0.09 -4.48 -4.90
CA ALA A 21 0.10 -5.69 -5.70
C ALA A 21 1.15 -6.71 -5.21
N GLN A 22 2.35 -6.24 -4.85
CA GLN A 22 3.41 -7.09 -4.29
C GLN A 22 3.04 -7.66 -2.92
N LEU A 23 2.44 -6.86 -2.03
CA LEU A 23 1.97 -7.32 -0.73
C LEU A 23 0.85 -8.36 -0.87
N GLN A 24 -0.09 -8.16 -1.80
CA GLN A 24 -1.14 -9.14 -2.10
C GLN A 24 -0.54 -10.46 -2.62
N GLN A 25 0.46 -10.40 -3.50
CA GLN A 25 1.17 -11.59 -3.97
C GLN A 25 1.90 -12.32 -2.83
N ALA A 26 2.56 -11.58 -1.93
CA ALA A 26 3.20 -12.14 -0.75
C ALA A 26 2.19 -12.81 0.19
N SER A 27 1.03 -12.17 0.41
CA SER A 27 -0.08 -12.73 1.20
C SER A 27 -0.60 -14.05 0.61
N ASN A 28 -0.80 -14.09 -0.71
CA ASN A 28 -1.22 -15.29 -1.41
C ASN A 28 -0.16 -16.41 -1.36
N THR A 29 1.12 -16.02 -1.28
CA THR A 29 2.24 -16.97 -1.19
C THR A 29 2.31 -17.58 0.22
N ILE A 30 2.23 -16.76 1.27
CA ILE A 30 2.27 -17.26 2.66
C ILE A 30 1.05 -18.12 2.98
N ALA A 31 -0.10 -17.85 2.36
CA ALA A 31 -1.30 -18.67 2.51
C ALA A 31 -1.14 -20.13 2.02
N LYS A 32 -0.13 -20.39 1.17
CA LYS A 32 0.20 -21.74 0.67
C LYS A 32 1.25 -22.46 1.52
N VAL A 33 1.88 -21.77 2.47
CA VAL A 33 2.88 -22.35 3.38
C VAL A 33 2.17 -23.14 4.49
N TYR A 34 2.77 -24.24 4.96
CA TYR A 34 2.21 -25.00 6.07
C TYR A 34 1.97 -24.09 7.28
N PRO A 35 0.74 -24.06 7.84
CA PRO A 35 0.43 -23.19 8.96
C PRO A 35 1.29 -23.50 10.18
N ASN A 36 2.15 -22.54 10.52
CA ASN A 36 2.92 -22.54 11.75
C ASN A 36 2.93 -21.11 12.33
N ARG A 37 3.59 -20.95 13.47
CA ARG A 37 3.65 -19.68 14.19
C ARG A 37 4.33 -18.61 13.33
N GLU A 38 5.44 -18.95 12.69
CA GLU A 38 6.23 -18.06 11.85
C GLU A 38 5.42 -17.58 10.64
N ALA A 39 4.73 -18.50 9.96
CA ALA A 39 3.87 -18.19 8.82
C ALA A 39 2.69 -17.31 9.21
N SER A 40 2.11 -17.55 10.39
CA SER A 40 1.04 -16.69 10.94
C SER A 40 1.56 -15.28 11.23
N LEU A 41 2.74 -15.14 11.82
CA LEU A 41 3.36 -13.84 12.08
C LEU A 41 3.67 -13.06 10.80
N VAL A 42 4.22 -13.75 9.79
CA VAL A 42 4.49 -13.14 8.48
C VAL A 42 3.19 -12.67 7.83
N LYS A 43 2.14 -13.50 7.84
CA LYS A 43 0.81 -13.12 7.33
C LYS A 43 0.28 -11.87 8.02
N THR A 44 0.30 -11.82 9.35
CA THR A 44 -0.16 -10.64 10.11
C THR A 44 0.63 -9.38 9.75
N LYS A 45 1.95 -9.50 9.55
CA LYS A 45 2.78 -8.34 9.15
C LYS A 45 2.49 -7.85 7.74
N ILE A 46 2.16 -8.75 6.82
CA ILE A 46 1.73 -8.38 5.47
C ILE A 46 0.38 -7.65 5.54
N GLU A 47 -0.57 -8.16 6.32
CA GLU A 47 -1.89 -7.51 6.51
C GLU A 47 -1.77 -6.13 7.16
N GLU A 48 -0.91 -5.97 8.17
CA GLU A 48 -0.60 -4.66 8.76
C GLU A 48 0.02 -3.71 7.72
N ALA A 49 0.95 -4.18 6.91
CA ALA A 49 1.58 -3.36 5.86
C ALA A 49 0.56 -2.86 4.82
N MET A 50 -0.34 -3.73 4.37
CA MET A 50 -1.43 -3.37 3.46
C MET A 50 -2.35 -2.31 4.09
N MET A 51 -2.75 -2.49 5.35
CA MET A 51 -3.60 -1.53 6.07
C MET A 51 -2.97 -0.13 6.15
N TRP A 52 -1.67 -0.07 6.47
CA TRP A 52 -0.96 1.22 6.51
C TRP A 52 -0.83 1.83 5.12
N LEU A 53 -0.51 1.04 4.11
CA LEU A 53 -0.38 1.51 2.74
C LEU A 53 -1.70 2.10 2.21
N ASP A 54 -2.82 1.41 2.41
CA ASP A 54 -4.15 1.90 2.04
C ASP A 54 -4.46 3.26 2.69
N LYS A 55 -4.12 3.41 3.98
CA LYS A 55 -4.31 4.66 4.72
C LYS A 55 -3.49 5.82 4.12
N TYR A 56 -2.22 5.57 3.77
CA TYR A 56 -1.37 6.60 3.18
C TYR A 56 -1.78 6.93 1.73
N GLN A 57 -2.12 5.93 0.92
CA GLN A 57 -2.58 6.12 -0.45
C GLN A 57 -3.86 6.96 -0.50
N ALA A 58 -4.80 6.74 0.43
CA ALA A 58 -6.00 7.57 0.52
C ALA A 58 -5.69 9.06 0.68
N GLY A 59 -4.65 9.40 1.47
CA GLY A 59 -4.17 10.79 1.61
C GLY A 59 -3.62 11.35 0.30
N VAL A 60 -2.81 10.57 -0.42
CA VAL A 60 -2.26 10.95 -1.74
C VAL A 60 -3.37 11.22 -2.75
N CYS A 61 -4.39 10.34 -2.80
CA CYS A 61 -5.53 10.50 -3.72
C CYS A 61 -6.34 11.78 -3.43
N ILE A 62 -6.55 12.12 -2.15
CA ILE A 62 -7.23 13.36 -1.75
C ILE A 62 -6.42 14.58 -2.18
N ASP A 63 -5.11 14.58 -1.92
CA ASP A 63 -4.22 15.69 -2.29
C ASP A 63 -4.14 15.88 -3.81
N LEU A 64 -4.15 14.78 -4.56
CA LEU A 64 -4.16 14.80 -6.02
C LEU A 64 -5.49 15.38 -6.55
N ALA A 65 -6.63 14.91 -6.05
CA ALA A 65 -7.95 15.43 -6.43
C ALA A 65 -8.08 16.94 -6.15
N ASN A 66 -7.60 17.40 -5.00
CA ASN A 66 -7.60 18.83 -4.65
C ASN A 66 -6.77 19.69 -5.62
N LYS A 67 -5.75 19.12 -6.28
CA LYS A 67 -4.89 19.83 -7.23
C LYS A 67 -5.34 19.71 -8.68
N THR A 68 -6.07 18.67 -9.05
CA THR A 68 -6.51 18.41 -10.44
C THR A 68 -7.96 18.83 -10.73
N CYS A 69 -8.85 18.83 -9.73
CA CYS A 69 -10.28 19.14 -9.92
C CYS A 69 -10.63 20.64 -9.80
N ARG A 70 -9.76 21.56 -10.26
CA ARG A 70 -10.06 23.00 -10.30
C ARG A 70 -10.79 23.43 -11.56
#